data_AF-A0A960MIF3-F1
#
_entry.id   AF-A0A960MIF3-F1
#
_cell.length_a   1.000
_cell.length_b   1.000
_cell.length_c   1.000
_cell.angle_alpha   90.00
_cell.angle_beta   90.00
_cell.angle_gamma   90.00
#
_symmetry.space_group_name_H-M   'P 1'
#
loop_
_entity.id
_entity.type
_entity.pdbx_description
1 polymer ?
#
loop_
_entity_poly.entity_id
_entity_poly.type
_entity_poly.pdbx_seq_one_letter_code
_entity_poly.pdbx_strand_id
1 'polypeptide(L)'
;MLASVVKADDPVIINITGATAFRAAAHDAIIDMLGGSGTCKYAYVGATLASANQAIFEGQLNGVDHIVRTRQSGSTQGIADVVNQTSIGTYLDVTATAADRSTGAGTQIVDITGRLATAIPRFTFSDVDQSISAMPTPELQGLPVGVVPFVFVANAGAPAAMDNMTRQLHDGQWSLGELPLSIYTGNLADTRRVINVGRNSGSGTRATILSETRYGPFTSMVQYGGPNDTSNVSGPEGTGTVDALVNLGNGGYSSNSFVRQNLARTSAAVSVDGGAPEDIVIVSYLTLSDAAA
;
A
#
# COMPACT_ATOMS: atom_id res chain seq x y z
N MET A 1 -2.85 31.33 -49.49
CA MET A 1 -2.25 30.05 -49.05
C MET A 1 -2.92 29.72 -47.72
N LEU A 2 -3.99 28.89 -47.73
CA LEU A 2 -4.65 28.46 -46.49
C LEU A 2 -3.70 27.50 -45.79
N ALA A 3 -3.14 27.90 -44.65
CA ALA A 3 -2.40 27.01 -43.79
C ALA A 3 -3.41 25.99 -43.22
N SER A 4 -3.23 24.71 -43.57
CA SER A 4 -3.93 23.62 -42.89
C SER A 4 -3.46 23.62 -41.44
N VAL A 5 -4.36 23.93 -40.52
CA VAL A 5 -4.14 23.63 -39.10
C VAL A 5 -4.09 22.11 -39.00
N VAL A 6 -2.88 21.55 -38.93
CA VAL A 6 -2.69 20.18 -38.48
C VAL A 6 -3.12 20.19 -37.02
N LYS A 7 -4.25 19.56 -36.72
CA LYS A 7 -4.63 19.27 -35.33
C LYS A 7 -3.46 18.44 -34.77
N ALA A 8 -2.81 18.92 -33.71
CA ALA A 8 -1.89 18.06 -32.97
C ALA A 8 -2.69 16.82 -32.53
N ASP A 9 -2.15 15.64 -32.77
CA ASP A 9 -2.82 14.40 -32.34
C ASP A 9 -3.08 14.49 -30.84
N ASP A 10 -4.29 14.15 -30.42
CA ASP A 10 -4.64 14.18 -29.00
C ASP A 10 -3.69 13.21 -28.27
N PRO A 11 -3.11 13.61 -27.11
CA PRO A 11 -2.12 12.78 -26.44
C PRO A 11 -2.70 11.42 -26.05
N VAL A 12 -1.88 10.39 -26.15
CA VAL A 12 -2.27 9.04 -25.73
C VAL A 12 -2.37 9.00 -24.21
N ILE A 13 -3.57 8.76 -23.68
CA ILE A 13 -3.81 8.69 -22.24
C ILE A 13 -3.70 7.23 -21.77
N ILE A 14 -2.80 7.00 -20.81
CA ILE A 14 -2.58 5.70 -20.18
C ILE A 14 -2.94 5.80 -18.70
N ASN A 15 -3.81 4.90 -18.25
CA ASN A 15 -4.20 4.80 -16.84
C ASN A 15 -3.61 3.54 -16.23
N ILE A 16 -2.89 3.71 -15.14
CA ILE A 16 -2.20 2.64 -14.42
C ILE A 16 -2.77 2.56 -13.00
N THR A 17 -3.00 1.35 -12.51
CA THR A 17 -3.34 1.08 -11.11
C THR A 17 -2.41 0.03 -10.52
N GLY A 18 -2.70 -0.44 -9.30
CA GLY A 18 -1.92 -1.53 -8.68
C GLY A 18 -1.27 -1.20 -7.36
N ALA A 19 -0.13 -1.83 -7.17
CA ALA A 19 0.56 -1.94 -5.89
C ALA A 19 1.03 -0.59 -5.35
N THR A 20 0.96 -0.44 -4.03
CA THR A 20 1.69 0.64 -3.35
C THR A 20 3.17 0.32 -3.22
N ALA A 21 3.53 -0.96 -3.19
CA ALA A 21 4.91 -1.43 -3.29
C ALA A 21 5.43 -1.20 -4.71
N PHE A 22 6.70 -0.83 -4.86
CA PHE A 22 7.32 -0.38 -6.13
C PHE A 22 6.79 0.91 -6.75
N ARG A 23 5.81 1.59 -6.16
CA ARG A 23 5.26 2.82 -6.73
C ARG A 23 6.33 3.86 -7.07
N ALA A 24 7.31 4.06 -6.18
CA ALA A 24 8.42 4.98 -6.43
C ALA A 24 9.20 4.58 -7.70
N ALA A 25 9.60 3.31 -7.80
CA ALA A 25 10.29 2.78 -8.98
C ALA A 25 9.43 2.86 -10.25
N ALA A 26 8.12 2.63 -10.16
CA ALA A 26 7.20 2.78 -11.28
C ALA A 26 7.11 4.25 -11.74
N HIS A 27 7.06 5.21 -10.82
CA HIS A 27 7.08 6.63 -11.15
C HIS A 27 8.41 7.03 -11.81
N ASP A 28 9.55 6.56 -11.28
CA ASP A 28 10.87 6.82 -11.86
C ASP A 28 10.98 6.24 -13.28
N ALA A 29 10.50 5.02 -13.50
CA ALA A 29 10.47 4.40 -14.83
C ALA A 29 9.57 5.15 -15.81
N ILE A 30 8.40 5.65 -15.37
CA ILE A 30 7.52 6.49 -16.21
C ILE A 30 8.23 7.78 -16.61
N ILE A 31 8.92 8.44 -15.67
CA ILE A 31 9.70 9.64 -15.95
C ILE A 31 10.78 9.35 -17.00
N ASP A 32 11.53 8.26 -16.83
CA ASP A 32 12.60 7.86 -17.75
C ASP A 32 12.05 7.59 -19.16
N MET A 33 10.96 6.81 -19.26
CA MET A 33 10.30 6.50 -20.53
C MET A 33 9.74 7.74 -21.26
N LEU A 34 9.30 8.76 -20.53
CA LEU A 34 8.71 9.99 -21.09
C LEU A 34 9.73 11.09 -21.38
N GLY A 35 11.02 10.74 -21.48
CA GLY A 35 12.11 11.64 -21.87
C GLY A 35 13.07 12.02 -20.72
N GLY A 36 12.89 11.43 -19.54
CA GLY A 36 13.78 11.59 -18.40
C GLY A 36 13.51 12.83 -17.55
N SER A 37 14.28 12.93 -16.46
CA SER A 37 14.24 14.07 -15.55
C SER A 37 14.62 15.37 -16.28
N GLY A 38 13.84 16.43 -16.05
CA GLY A 38 13.99 17.71 -16.75
C GLY A 38 13.20 17.82 -18.05
N THR A 39 12.68 16.70 -18.59
CA THR A 39 11.83 16.68 -19.79
C THR A 39 10.40 16.26 -19.45
N CYS A 40 10.24 15.15 -18.72
CA CYS A 40 8.93 14.69 -18.27
C CYS A 40 8.32 15.73 -17.30
N LYS A 41 7.11 16.18 -17.59
CA LYS A 41 6.32 17.01 -16.68
C LYS A 41 5.48 16.12 -15.79
N TYR A 42 5.35 16.47 -14.52
CA TYR A 42 4.49 15.71 -13.63
C TYR A 42 3.92 16.53 -12.47
N ALA A 43 2.85 16.00 -11.89
CA ALA A 43 2.21 16.50 -10.68
C ALA A 43 1.65 15.33 -9.87
N TYR A 44 1.50 15.50 -8.56
CA TYR A 44 1.13 14.41 -7.65
C TYR A 44 0.39 14.89 -6.40
N VAL A 45 -0.32 13.98 -5.74
CA VAL A 45 -1.00 14.25 -4.46
C VAL A 45 -0.22 13.60 -3.31
N GLY A 46 0.04 14.36 -2.26
CA GLY A 46 0.79 13.93 -1.09
C GLY A 46 2.15 14.64 -0.97
N ALA A 47 2.94 14.27 0.04
CA ALA A 47 4.16 15.00 0.39
C ALA A 47 5.32 14.80 -0.62
N THR A 48 5.43 13.63 -1.24
CA THR A 48 6.49 13.31 -2.21
C THR A 48 5.95 12.46 -3.33
N LEU A 49 6.52 12.57 -4.53
CA LEU A 49 6.15 11.71 -5.67
C LEU A 49 6.33 10.21 -5.35
N ALA A 50 7.42 9.86 -4.65
CA ALA A 50 7.73 8.47 -4.29
C ALA A 50 6.62 7.83 -3.42
N SER A 51 5.99 8.63 -2.54
CA SER A 51 4.91 8.19 -1.66
C SER A 51 3.49 8.44 -2.21
N ALA A 52 3.35 9.23 -3.27
CA ALA A 52 2.06 9.71 -3.79
C ALA A 52 1.22 8.60 -4.42
N ASN A 53 0.03 8.32 -3.88
CA ASN A 53 -0.87 7.31 -4.47
C ASN A 53 -1.57 7.77 -5.76
N GLN A 54 -1.45 9.04 -6.13
CA GLN A 54 -1.98 9.63 -7.36
C GLN A 54 -0.92 10.52 -7.97
N ALA A 55 -0.59 10.29 -9.24
CA ALA A 55 0.29 11.15 -10.01
C ALA A 55 -0.15 11.20 -11.47
N ILE A 56 0.23 12.27 -12.15
CA ILE A 56 0.04 12.47 -13.59
C ILE A 56 1.36 12.91 -14.20
N PHE A 57 1.71 12.29 -15.32
CA PHE A 57 2.95 12.49 -16.05
C PHE A 57 2.60 12.85 -17.49
N GLU A 58 3.38 13.73 -18.09
CA GLU A 58 3.23 14.16 -19.47
C GLU A 58 4.62 14.29 -20.09
N GLY A 59 4.78 13.69 -21.26
CA GLY A 59 6.01 13.74 -22.04
C GLY A 59 5.86 12.98 -23.35
N GLN A 60 6.98 12.71 -24.00
CA GLN A 60 6.99 12.04 -25.30
C GLN A 60 7.58 10.65 -25.20
N LEU A 61 6.90 9.68 -25.80
CA LEU A 61 7.41 8.34 -26.02
C LEU A 61 7.46 8.11 -27.54
N ASN A 62 8.66 7.85 -28.07
CA ASN A 62 8.90 7.67 -29.51
C ASN A 62 8.34 8.82 -30.38
N GLY A 63 8.42 10.07 -29.89
CA GLY A 63 7.96 11.26 -30.59
C GLY A 63 6.44 11.50 -30.56
N VAL A 64 5.69 10.71 -29.79
CA VAL A 64 4.24 10.87 -29.59
C VAL A 64 3.97 11.35 -28.17
N ASP A 65 3.12 12.36 -28.03
CA ASP A 65 2.71 12.88 -26.73
C ASP A 65 1.88 11.85 -25.96
N HIS A 66 2.29 11.60 -24.72
CA HIS A 66 1.64 10.66 -23.81
C HIS A 66 1.33 11.34 -22.49
N ILE A 67 0.19 10.98 -21.91
CA ILE A 67 -0.19 11.33 -20.56
C ILE A 67 -0.42 10.05 -19.76
N VAL A 68 0.41 9.82 -18.76
CA VAL A 68 0.28 8.65 -17.88
C VAL A 68 -0.31 9.10 -16.56
N ARG A 69 -1.37 8.44 -16.10
CA ARG A 69 -2.00 8.69 -14.81
C ARG A 69 -1.89 7.44 -13.94
N THR A 70 -1.42 7.61 -12.72
CA THR A 70 -1.31 6.52 -11.75
C THR A 70 -2.32 6.70 -10.63
N ARG A 71 -2.93 5.59 -10.20
CA ARG A 71 -3.71 5.52 -8.97
C ARG A 71 -3.49 4.18 -8.28
N GLN A 72 -2.80 4.17 -7.15
CA GLN A 72 -2.56 2.93 -6.41
C GLN A 72 -3.76 2.55 -5.54
N SER A 73 -4.26 1.34 -5.76
CA SER A 73 -5.38 0.73 -5.03
C SER A 73 -4.95 -0.48 -4.19
N GLY A 74 -3.73 -1.01 -4.41
CA GLY A 74 -3.25 -2.27 -3.88
C GLY A 74 -3.04 -3.28 -5.01
N SER A 75 -2.19 -4.27 -4.77
CA SER A 75 -1.71 -5.18 -5.81
C SER A 75 -2.83 -6.10 -6.32
N THR A 76 -3.53 -6.78 -5.39
CA THR A 76 -4.64 -7.66 -5.75
C THR A 76 -5.84 -6.85 -6.26
N GLN A 77 -6.08 -5.67 -5.66
CA GLN A 77 -7.13 -4.76 -6.12
C GLN A 77 -6.85 -4.25 -7.53
N GLY A 78 -5.63 -3.84 -7.85
CA GLY A 78 -5.32 -3.31 -9.18
C GLY A 78 -5.36 -4.39 -10.28
N ILE A 79 -5.02 -5.64 -9.96
CA ILE A 79 -5.29 -6.77 -10.86
C ILE A 79 -6.79 -6.88 -11.11
N ALA A 80 -7.61 -6.86 -10.05
CA ALA A 80 -9.05 -6.91 -10.19
C ALA A 80 -9.63 -5.73 -10.96
N ASP A 81 -9.07 -4.53 -10.79
CA ASP A 81 -9.50 -3.32 -11.48
C ASP A 81 -9.26 -3.41 -13.00
N VAL A 82 -8.09 -3.94 -13.42
CA VAL A 82 -7.78 -4.14 -14.85
C VAL A 82 -8.59 -5.29 -15.44
N VAL A 83 -8.68 -6.42 -14.73
CA VAL A 83 -9.44 -7.59 -15.21
C VAL A 83 -10.92 -7.25 -15.42
N ASN A 84 -11.54 -6.57 -14.45
CA ASN A 84 -12.97 -6.25 -14.50
C ASN A 84 -13.28 -4.96 -15.24
N GLN A 85 -12.26 -4.24 -15.73
CA GLN A 85 -12.42 -2.91 -16.33
C GLN A 85 -13.14 -1.94 -15.37
N THR A 86 -12.77 -1.99 -14.08
CA THR A 86 -13.38 -1.19 -13.02
C THR A 86 -13.11 0.29 -13.25
N SER A 87 -14.17 1.09 -13.22
CA SER A 87 -14.06 2.54 -13.32
C SER A 87 -13.59 3.15 -11.99
N ILE A 88 -12.48 3.90 -12.01
CA ILE A 88 -11.88 4.52 -10.82
C ILE A 88 -12.07 6.03 -10.91
N GLY A 89 -12.80 6.61 -9.96
CA GLY A 89 -13.16 8.04 -9.91
C GLY A 89 -12.08 8.98 -9.36
N THR A 90 -10.86 8.48 -9.17
CA THR A 90 -9.81 9.17 -8.39
C THR A 90 -8.49 9.30 -9.15
N TYR A 91 -8.51 9.24 -10.48
CA TYR A 91 -7.36 9.67 -11.27
C TYR A 91 -7.28 11.20 -11.28
N LEU A 92 -6.09 11.76 -11.46
CA LEU A 92 -5.96 13.20 -11.72
C LEU A 92 -6.55 13.54 -13.09
N ASP A 93 -7.34 14.59 -13.15
CA ASP A 93 -7.96 15.03 -14.41
C ASP A 93 -6.92 15.69 -15.32
N VAL A 94 -6.91 15.30 -16.59
CA VAL A 94 -5.90 15.75 -17.56
C VAL A 94 -5.95 17.26 -17.78
N THR A 95 -7.15 17.82 -17.92
CA THR A 95 -7.33 19.23 -18.24
C THR A 95 -7.22 20.10 -17.00
N ALA A 96 -7.85 19.71 -15.90
CA ALA A 96 -7.87 20.48 -14.65
C ALA A 96 -6.52 20.50 -13.91
N THR A 97 -5.61 19.56 -14.23
CA THR A 97 -4.24 19.54 -13.69
C THR A 97 -3.18 19.97 -14.71
N ALA A 98 -3.59 20.41 -15.91
CA ALA A 98 -2.67 20.74 -17.00
C ALA A 98 -1.59 21.75 -16.58
N ALA A 99 -1.99 22.78 -15.83
CA ALA A 99 -1.10 23.85 -15.36
C ALA A 99 -0.20 23.45 -14.18
N ASP A 100 -0.51 22.36 -13.46
CA ASP A 100 0.36 21.91 -12.37
C ASP A 100 1.58 21.15 -12.90
N ARG A 101 1.44 20.48 -14.05
CA ARG A 101 2.48 19.58 -14.56
C ARG A 101 3.72 20.37 -14.96
N SER A 102 4.81 20.17 -14.25
CA SER A 102 6.06 20.93 -14.42
C SER A 102 7.25 20.02 -14.63
N THR A 103 8.23 20.49 -15.41
CA THR A 103 9.56 19.88 -15.53
C THR A 103 10.38 20.30 -14.30
N GLY A 104 10.72 19.37 -13.41
CA GLY A 104 11.37 19.67 -12.12
C GLY A 104 11.07 18.58 -11.08
N ALA A 105 11.03 18.92 -9.79
CA ALA A 105 10.60 18.00 -8.71
C ALA A 105 9.08 17.66 -8.74
N GLY A 106 8.37 18.10 -9.79
CA GLY A 106 6.92 18.02 -9.94
C GLY A 106 6.18 18.90 -8.97
N THR A 107 4.96 19.27 -9.33
CA THR A 107 4.11 20.09 -8.47
C THR A 107 3.30 19.20 -7.53
N GLN A 108 3.41 19.47 -6.22
CA GLN A 108 2.49 18.91 -5.23
C GLN A 108 1.11 19.58 -5.37
N ILE A 109 0.09 18.78 -5.65
CA ILE A 109 -1.31 19.18 -5.63
C ILE A 109 -1.84 19.01 -4.21
N VAL A 110 -2.08 20.13 -3.54
CA VAL A 110 -2.60 20.16 -2.16
C VAL A 110 -4.14 20.16 -2.15
N ASP A 111 -4.77 20.90 -3.06
CA ASP A 111 -6.22 20.91 -3.24
C ASP A 111 -6.60 20.09 -4.47
N ILE A 112 -7.40 19.05 -4.26
CA ILE A 112 -7.87 18.11 -5.30
C ILE A 112 -9.32 18.40 -5.75
N THR A 113 -9.96 19.41 -5.19
CA THR A 113 -11.37 19.72 -5.46
C THR A 113 -11.59 20.02 -6.95
N GLY A 114 -12.43 19.20 -7.61
CA GLY A 114 -12.69 19.31 -9.05
C GLY A 114 -11.50 18.92 -9.94
N ARG A 115 -10.46 18.29 -9.40
CA ARG A 115 -9.24 17.90 -10.12
C ARG A 115 -9.10 16.40 -10.35
N LEU A 116 -10.19 15.67 -10.11
CA LEU A 116 -10.25 14.23 -10.27
C LEU A 116 -11.14 13.86 -11.45
N ALA A 117 -10.74 12.79 -12.15
CA ALA A 117 -11.47 12.22 -13.26
C ALA A 117 -11.72 10.73 -13.04
N THR A 118 -12.84 10.28 -13.60
CA THR A 118 -13.18 8.87 -13.70
C THR A 118 -12.53 8.26 -14.94
N ALA A 119 -11.79 7.17 -14.76
CA ALA A 119 -11.19 6.43 -15.86
C ALA A 119 -11.01 4.95 -15.54
N ILE A 120 -10.90 4.13 -16.59
CA ILE A 120 -10.63 2.70 -16.48
C ILE A 120 -9.11 2.47 -16.64
N PRO A 121 -8.46 1.73 -15.72
CA PRO A 121 -7.06 1.35 -15.85
C PRO A 121 -6.87 0.32 -16.97
N ARG A 122 -5.79 0.50 -17.74
CA ARG A 122 -5.36 -0.48 -18.76
C ARG A 122 -4.20 -1.34 -18.28
N PHE A 123 -3.39 -0.81 -17.37
CA PHE A 123 -2.22 -1.50 -16.83
C PHE A 123 -2.30 -1.56 -15.32
N THR A 124 -1.74 -2.63 -14.78
CA THR A 124 -1.49 -2.77 -13.35
C THR A 124 -0.05 -3.24 -13.17
N PHE A 125 0.54 -2.90 -12.04
CA PHE A 125 1.72 -3.59 -11.54
C PHE A 125 1.42 -4.13 -10.15
N SER A 126 2.01 -5.29 -9.85
CA SER A 126 1.70 -6.06 -8.66
C SER A 126 2.99 -6.58 -8.04
N ASP A 127 3.06 -6.57 -6.72
CA ASP A 127 4.09 -7.28 -5.93
C ASP A 127 3.68 -8.73 -5.61
N VAL A 128 2.56 -9.19 -6.18
CA VAL A 128 2.09 -10.58 -6.13
C VAL A 128 1.76 -11.10 -7.51
N ASP A 129 1.92 -12.40 -7.69
CA ASP A 129 1.44 -13.09 -8.88
C ASP A 129 -0.10 -13.02 -8.97
N GLN A 130 -0.62 -12.88 -10.18
CA GLN A 130 -2.05 -12.90 -10.44
C GLN A 130 -2.70 -14.20 -9.96
N SER A 131 -1.97 -15.32 -10.01
CA SER A 131 -2.43 -16.64 -9.56
C SER A 131 -2.86 -16.68 -8.09
N ILE A 132 -2.31 -15.79 -7.24
CA ILE A 132 -2.65 -15.67 -5.82
C ILE A 132 -3.46 -14.40 -5.50
N SER A 133 -3.91 -13.69 -6.52
CA SER A 133 -4.86 -12.58 -6.40
C SER A 133 -6.30 -13.06 -6.40
N ALA A 134 -7.25 -12.21 -5.98
CA ALA A 134 -8.68 -12.54 -6.04
C ALA A 134 -9.22 -12.74 -7.47
N MET A 135 -8.43 -12.41 -8.51
CA MET A 135 -8.81 -12.47 -9.92
C MET A 135 -7.73 -13.18 -10.75
N PRO A 136 -7.57 -14.51 -10.59
CA PRO A 136 -6.57 -15.28 -11.34
C PRO A 136 -6.90 -15.39 -12.85
N THR A 137 -8.14 -15.08 -13.25
CA THR A 137 -8.61 -15.17 -14.64
C THR A 137 -9.49 -13.98 -15.01
N PRO A 138 -9.49 -13.54 -16.29
CA PRO A 138 -8.51 -13.86 -17.33
C PRO A 138 -7.07 -13.47 -16.98
N GLU A 139 -6.10 -14.23 -17.49
CA GLU A 139 -4.68 -13.94 -17.32
C GLU A 139 -4.33 -12.62 -18.01
N LEU A 140 -3.68 -11.73 -17.28
CA LEU A 140 -3.11 -10.49 -17.79
C LEU A 140 -1.72 -10.77 -18.36
N GLN A 141 -1.42 -10.22 -19.52
CA GLN A 141 -0.08 -10.30 -20.09
C GLN A 141 0.87 -9.38 -19.33
N GLY A 142 2.03 -9.93 -18.94
CA GLY A 142 3.06 -9.19 -18.22
C GLY A 142 4.32 -10.03 -18.01
N LEU A 143 5.34 -9.42 -17.43
CA LEU A 143 6.58 -10.08 -17.03
C LEU A 143 6.91 -9.74 -15.58
N PRO A 144 7.62 -10.62 -14.85
CA PRO A 144 8.15 -10.28 -13.53
C PRO A 144 9.13 -9.10 -13.63
N VAL A 145 8.93 -8.08 -12.79
CA VAL A 145 9.76 -6.85 -12.80
C VAL A 145 10.50 -6.60 -11.47
N GLY A 146 10.23 -7.39 -10.42
CA GLY A 146 10.88 -7.25 -9.12
C GLY A 146 10.38 -8.26 -8.08
N VAL A 147 11.05 -8.29 -6.93
CA VAL A 147 10.68 -9.11 -5.76
C VAL A 147 10.63 -8.22 -4.52
N VAL A 148 9.58 -8.36 -3.71
CA VAL A 148 9.45 -7.66 -2.43
C VAL A 148 9.57 -8.68 -1.29
N PRO A 149 10.66 -8.64 -0.50
CA PRO A 149 10.77 -9.48 0.69
C PRO A 149 9.96 -8.90 1.84
N PHE A 150 9.27 -9.78 2.57
CA PHE A 150 8.51 -9.45 3.76
C PHE A 150 9.03 -10.22 4.97
N VAL A 151 8.89 -9.62 6.15
CA VAL A 151 9.30 -10.21 7.43
C VAL A 151 8.19 -10.05 8.46
N PHE A 152 8.08 -11.01 9.37
CA PHE A 152 7.27 -10.85 10.58
C PHE A 152 8.00 -9.92 11.56
N VAL A 153 7.24 -9.03 12.19
CA VAL A 153 7.77 -8.00 13.07
C VAL A 153 6.86 -7.90 14.30
N ALA A 154 7.47 -7.76 15.47
CA ALA A 154 6.80 -7.39 16.70
C ALA A 154 7.11 -5.91 17.03
N ASN A 155 6.23 -5.25 17.75
CA ASN A 155 6.37 -3.81 17.98
C ASN A 155 7.55 -3.47 18.92
N ALA A 156 7.95 -2.20 18.99
CA ALA A 156 9.11 -1.73 19.74
C ALA A 156 9.11 -2.08 21.25
N GLY A 157 7.94 -2.39 21.83
CA GLY A 157 7.79 -2.84 23.23
C GLY A 157 7.79 -4.37 23.41
N ALA A 158 7.93 -5.14 22.34
CA ALA A 158 7.86 -6.60 22.40
C ALA A 158 9.06 -7.21 23.15
N PRO A 159 8.86 -8.30 23.92
CA PRO A 159 9.95 -9.00 24.58
C PRO A 159 10.92 -9.60 23.57
N ALA A 160 12.23 -9.55 23.88
CA ALA A 160 13.27 -10.15 23.05
C ALA A 160 13.12 -11.67 22.87
N ALA A 161 12.40 -12.35 23.78
CA ALA A 161 12.08 -13.78 23.67
C ALA A 161 11.05 -14.09 22.57
N MET A 162 10.43 -13.08 21.96
CA MET A 162 9.54 -13.21 20.81
C MET A 162 10.36 -13.11 19.52
N ASP A 163 11.13 -14.14 19.22
CA ASP A 163 12.16 -14.12 18.16
C ASP A 163 11.81 -14.96 16.92
N ASN A 164 10.67 -15.64 16.92
CA ASN A 164 10.29 -16.53 15.83
C ASN A 164 8.77 -16.57 15.59
N MET A 165 8.40 -16.85 14.34
CA MET A 165 7.02 -17.09 13.90
C MET A 165 6.97 -18.45 13.23
N THR A 166 6.52 -19.47 13.97
CA THR A 166 6.24 -20.78 13.38
C THR A 166 4.92 -20.76 12.63
N ARG A 167 4.71 -21.72 11.72
CA ARG A 167 3.42 -21.89 11.03
C ARG A 167 2.25 -22.03 12.00
N GLN A 168 2.41 -22.81 13.08
CA GLN A 168 1.33 -23.03 14.04
C GLN A 168 0.98 -21.74 14.80
N LEU A 169 1.99 -20.92 15.14
CA LEU A 169 1.80 -19.59 15.72
C LEU A 169 1.06 -18.68 14.75
N HIS A 170 1.50 -18.63 13.49
CA HIS A 170 0.85 -17.84 12.46
C HIS A 170 -0.62 -18.24 12.28
N ASP A 171 -0.90 -19.53 12.08
CA ASP A 171 -2.26 -20.02 11.83
C ASP A 171 -3.18 -19.73 13.03
N GLY A 172 -2.70 -19.91 14.26
CA GLY A 172 -3.44 -19.54 15.47
C GLY A 172 -3.66 -18.04 15.60
N GLN A 173 -2.59 -17.25 15.41
CA GLN A 173 -2.63 -15.80 15.58
C GLN A 173 -3.55 -15.11 14.58
N TRP A 174 -3.48 -15.48 13.30
CA TRP A 174 -4.29 -14.84 12.26
C TRP A 174 -5.72 -15.36 12.19
N SER A 175 -6.01 -16.56 12.70
CA SER A 175 -7.39 -17.06 12.80
C SER A 175 -8.16 -16.45 13.97
N LEU A 176 -7.50 -16.27 15.12
CA LEU A 176 -8.13 -15.74 16.34
C LEU A 176 -7.99 -14.22 16.46
N GLY A 177 -6.96 -13.64 15.84
CA GLY A 177 -6.58 -12.22 15.99
C GLY A 177 -5.75 -11.94 17.24
N GLU A 178 -5.77 -12.87 18.20
CA GLU A 178 -5.05 -12.75 19.44
C GLU A 178 -4.56 -14.11 19.97
N LEU A 179 -3.41 -14.10 20.63
CA LEU A 179 -2.87 -15.22 21.40
C LEU A 179 -2.22 -14.70 22.69
N PRO A 180 -2.16 -15.50 23.76
CA PRO A 180 -1.37 -15.14 24.94
C PRO A 180 0.14 -15.12 24.61
N LEU A 181 0.86 -14.14 25.16
CA LEU A 181 2.30 -13.97 24.95
C LEU A 181 3.11 -15.19 25.42
N SER A 182 2.64 -15.91 26.44
CA SER A 182 3.26 -17.14 26.94
C SER A 182 3.44 -18.23 25.88
N ILE A 183 2.63 -18.23 24.82
CA ILE A 183 2.77 -19.16 23.68
C ILE A 183 4.02 -18.84 22.85
N TYR A 184 4.43 -17.56 22.80
CA TYR A 184 5.63 -17.13 22.08
C TYR A 184 6.89 -17.24 22.94
N THR A 185 6.81 -16.83 24.21
CA THR A 185 7.97 -16.75 25.11
C THR A 185 8.25 -18.05 25.86
N GLY A 186 7.27 -18.96 25.93
CA GLY A 186 7.32 -20.16 26.77
C GLY A 186 7.19 -19.88 28.27
N ASN A 187 6.99 -18.63 28.68
CA ASN A 187 6.90 -18.23 30.09
C ASN A 187 5.43 -18.10 30.52
N LEU A 188 4.97 -18.96 31.43
CA LEU A 188 3.58 -18.95 31.91
C LEU A 188 3.21 -17.72 32.74
N ALA A 189 4.21 -16.96 33.23
CA ALA A 189 3.96 -15.69 33.91
C ALA A 189 3.60 -14.55 32.94
N ASP A 190 3.85 -14.72 31.63
CA ASP A 190 3.44 -13.73 30.63
C ASP A 190 1.93 -13.84 30.38
N THR A 191 1.17 -12.93 31.00
CA THR A 191 -0.29 -12.84 30.87
C THR A 191 -0.75 -11.85 29.79
N ARG A 192 0.17 -11.14 29.14
CA ARG A 192 -0.14 -10.15 28.10
C ARG A 192 -0.71 -10.83 26.86
N ARG A 193 -1.54 -10.09 26.13
CA ARG A 193 -2.07 -10.51 24.81
C ARG A 193 -1.12 -10.07 23.71
N VAL A 194 -0.96 -10.94 22.72
CA VAL A 194 -0.35 -10.64 21.43
C VAL A 194 -1.48 -10.44 20.44
N ILE A 195 -1.58 -9.24 19.88
CA ILE A 195 -2.61 -8.85 18.92
C ILE A 195 -1.97 -8.65 17.56
N ASN A 196 -2.61 -9.14 16.49
CA ASN A 196 -2.15 -8.86 15.14
C ASN A 196 -2.79 -7.60 14.55
N VAL A 197 -1.95 -6.77 13.95
CA VAL A 197 -2.39 -5.73 13.02
C VAL A 197 -1.96 -6.14 11.62
N GLY A 198 -2.50 -5.51 10.58
CA GLY A 198 -2.00 -5.76 9.24
C GLY A 198 -2.82 -5.13 8.14
N ARG A 199 -2.81 -5.77 6.97
CA ARG A 199 -3.27 -5.18 5.70
C ARG A 199 -4.65 -5.70 5.30
N ASN A 200 -5.40 -4.87 4.59
CA ASN A 200 -6.68 -5.25 4.00
C ASN A 200 -6.53 -6.32 2.89
N SER A 201 -7.64 -6.92 2.47
CA SER A 201 -7.69 -7.99 1.44
C SER A 201 -7.23 -7.54 0.03
N GLY A 202 -7.19 -6.23 -0.23
CA GLY A 202 -6.65 -5.64 -1.46
C GLY A 202 -5.11 -5.60 -1.51
N SER A 203 -4.44 -6.01 -0.43
CA SER A 203 -2.99 -5.93 -0.30
C SER A 203 -2.27 -7.16 -0.83
N GLY A 204 -1.27 -6.95 -1.70
CA GLY A 204 -0.34 -8.00 -2.11
C GLY A 204 0.46 -8.57 -0.94
N THR A 205 0.99 -7.72 -0.05
CA THR A 205 1.64 -8.16 1.20
C THR A 205 0.87 -9.26 1.95
N ARG A 206 -0.44 -9.06 2.14
CA ARG A 206 -1.30 -10.02 2.81
C ARG A 206 -1.40 -11.31 2.00
N ALA A 207 -1.68 -11.22 0.70
CA ALA A 207 -1.80 -12.39 -0.17
C ALA A 207 -0.51 -13.22 -0.17
N THR A 208 0.67 -12.58 -0.22
CA THR A 208 1.98 -13.24 -0.13
C THR A 208 2.14 -13.96 1.19
N ILE A 209 2.03 -13.26 2.32
CA ILE A 209 2.26 -13.84 3.65
C ILE A 209 1.34 -15.02 3.91
N LEU A 210 0.06 -14.89 3.56
CA LEU A 210 -0.89 -15.99 3.71
C LEU A 210 -0.60 -17.18 2.79
N SER A 211 -0.08 -16.92 1.59
CA SER A 211 0.31 -17.98 0.66
C SER A 211 1.57 -18.71 1.12
N GLU A 212 2.60 -17.97 1.54
CA GLU A 212 3.90 -18.52 1.96
C GLU A 212 3.80 -19.34 3.25
N THR A 213 2.98 -18.89 4.19
CA THR A 213 2.64 -19.66 5.40
C THR A 213 1.69 -20.82 5.11
N ARG A 214 1.16 -20.92 3.88
CA ARG A 214 0.09 -21.82 3.44
C ARG A 214 -1.17 -21.76 4.31
N TYR A 215 -1.45 -20.60 4.88
CA TYR A 215 -2.74 -20.29 5.50
C TYR A 215 -3.83 -20.09 4.43
N GLY A 216 -3.42 -19.62 3.25
CA GLY A 216 -4.25 -19.45 2.06
C GLY A 216 -4.58 -17.98 1.80
N PRO A 217 -4.31 -17.43 0.59
CA PRO A 217 -4.43 -15.98 0.32
C PRO A 217 -5.87 -15.45 0.46
N PHE A 218 -6.87 -16.31 0.34
CA PHE A 218 -8.29 -15.97 0.44
C PHE A 218 -8.92 -16.34 1.79
N THR A 219 -8.13 -16.92 2.69
CA THR A 219 -8.61 -17.28 4.03
C THR A 219 -8.88 -16.01 4.82
N SER A 220 -10.05 -15.97 5.45
CA SER A 220 -10.39 -14.89 6.37
C SER A 220 -9.47 -14.91 7.59
N MET A 221 -9.17 -13.72 8.10
CA MET A 221 -8.40 -13.52 9.31
C MET A 221 -9.13 -12.55 10.23
N VAL A 222 -8.70 -12.51 11.49
CA VAL A 222 -9.07 -11.44 12.42
C VAL A 222 -7.85 -10.56 12.58
N GLN A 223 -8.04 -9.25 12.47
CA GLN A 223 -6.99 -8.24 12.62
C GLN A 223 -7.53 -7.05 13.39
N TYR A 224 -6.61 -6.37 14.06
CA TYR A 224 -6.87 -5.11 14.73
C TYR A 224 -6.21 -3.95 13.99
N GLY A 225 -6.66 -2.73 14.26
CA GLY A 225 -6.08 -1.52 13.71
C GLY A 225 -6.82 -0.28 14.18
N GLY A 226 -6.37 0.88 13.69
CA GLY A 226 -7.04 2.16 13.81
C GLY A 226 -7.46 2.71 12.44
N PRO A 227 -7.85 3.99 12.39
CA PRO A 227 -8.08 4.69 11.13
C PRO A 227 -6.81 4.73 10.25
N ASN A 228 -6.96 4.95 8.94
CA ASN A 228 -5.83 5.11 8.02
C ASN A 228 -5.22 6.53 8.13
N ASP A 229 -4.89 6.91 9.36
CA ASP A 229 -4.24 8.16 9.77
C ASP A 229 -3.48 7.91 11.08
N THR A 230 -3.12 8.97 11.81
CA THR A 230 -2.33 8.89 13.05
C THR A 230 -3.18 9.00 14.32
N SER A 231 -4.52 8.93 14.25
CA SER A 231 -5.38 9.22 15.40
C SER A 231 -5.35 8.15 16.49
N ASN A 232 -4.79 6.98 16.20
CA ASN A 232 -4.70 5.85 17.13
C ASN A 232 -3.32 5.70 17.78
N VAL A 233 -2.40 6.63 17.50
CA VAL A 233 -1.04 6.64 18.01
C VAL A 233 -0.65 8.04 18.49
N SER A 234 0.28 8.09 19.43
CA SER A 234 0.85 9.33 19.96
C SER A 234 2.37 9.32 19.89
N GLY A 235 2.96 10.51 19.74
CA GLY A 235 4.41 10.70 19.67
C GLY A 235 5.06 10.15 18.38
N PRO A 236 6.39 10.33 18.24
CA PRO A 236 7.12 9.92 17.06
C PRO A 236 7.32 8.39 17.00
N GLU A 237 7.61 7.86 15.81
CA GLU A 237 8.07 6.47 15.64
C GLU A 237 9.37 6.26 16.44
N GLY A 238 9.53 5.09 17.06
CA GLY A 238 10.67 4.71 17.90
C GLY A 238 10.50 5.01 19.40
N THR A 239 9.73 6.03 19.78
CA THR A 239 9.53 6.41 21.20
C THR A 239 8.08 6.68 21.61
N GLY A 240 7.16 6.76 20.63
CA GLY A 240 5.74 6.98 20.86
C GLY A 240 4.99 5.75 21.37
N THR A 241 3.66 5.92 21.47
CA THR A 241 2.71 4.92 21.97
C THR A 241 1.62 4.62 20.95
N VAL A 242 1.16 3.38 20.92
CA VAL A 242 -0.15 3.03 20.38
C VAL A 242 -1.17 3.31 21.47
N ASP A 243 -2.22 4.04 21.15
CA ASP A 243 -3.21 4.49 22.13
C ASP A 243 -4.50 3.67 22.05
N ALA A 244 -4.91 3.29 20.83
CA ALA A 244 -6.12 2.51 20.61
C ALA A 244 -6.01 1.56 19.42
N LEU A 245 -6.72 0.44 19.52
CA LEU A 245 -6.95 -0.50 18.43
C LEU A 245 -8.39 -0.99 18.48
N VAL A 246 -8.98 -1.22 17.32
CA VAL A 246 -10.31 -1.81 17.17
C VAL A 246 -10.23 -3.06 16.31
N ASN A 247 -11.10 -4.02 16.58
CA ASN A 247 -11.23 -5.23 15.77
C ASN A 247 -11.81 -4.86 14.40
N LEU A 248 -11.02 -5.09 13.35
CA LEU A 248 -11.40 -4.84 11.96
C LEU A 248 -11.89 -6.12 11.26
N GLY A 249 -11.95 -7.24 11.97
CA GLY A 249 -12.21 -8.57 11.43
C GLY A 249 -11.26 -8.87 10.28
N ASN A 250 -11.84 -9.16 9.11
CA ASN A 250 -11.08 -9.45 7.89
C ASN A 250 -10.53 -8.20 7.17
N GLY A 251 -10.72 -7.01 7.75
CA GLY A 251 -10.28 -5.71 7.23
C GLY A 251 -8.77 -5.49 7.41
N GLY A 252 -8.37 -4.25 7.69
CA GLY A 252 -6.97 -3.88 7.92
C GLY A 252 -6.57 -2.58 7.21
N TYR A 253 -5.30 -2.21 7.35
CA TYR A 253 -4.75 -0.98 6.80
C TYR A 253 -4.61 -1.02 5.27
N SER A 254 -4.78 0.16 4.67
CA SER A 254 -4.61 0.41 3.24
C SER A 254 -3.15 0.59 2.80
N SER A 255 -2.22 0.74 3.75
CA SER A 255 -0.78 0.92 3.50
C SER A 255 0.05 0.32 4.63
N ASN A 256 1.29 -0.11 4.33
CA ASN A 256 2.24 -0.58 5.34
C ASN A 256 2.68 0.57 6.25
N SER A 257 2.59 1.82 5.80
CA SER A 257 2.95 2.97 6.64
C SER A 257 2.13 3.01 7.93
N PHE A 258 0.84 2.66 7.89
CA PHE A 258 0.00 2.61 9.08
C PHE A 258 0.28 1.37 9.94
N VAL A 259 0.61 0.24 9.32
CA VAL A 259 1.09 -0.95 10.04
C VAL A 259 2.39 -0.63 10.80
N ARG A 260 3.35 -0.01 10.11
CA ARG A 260 4.64 0.44 10.67
C ARG A 260 4.44 1.43 11.80
N GLN A 261 3.49 2.36 11.69
CA GLN A 261 3.22 3.30 12.79
C GLN A 261 2.85 2.60 14.10
N ASN A 262 2.13 1.47 14.04
CA ASN A 262 1.85 0.68 15.25
C ASN A 262 3.07 -0.10 15.72
N LEU A 263 3.79 -0.74 14.80
CA LEU A 263 4.95 -1.58 15.14
C LEU A 263 6.15 -0.76 15.64
N ALA A 264 6.36 0.45 15.14
CA ALA A 264 7.46 1.31 15.55
C ALA A 264 7.23 1.97 16.93
N ARG A 265 6.10 1.70 17.60
CA ARG A 265 5.74 2.32 18.88
C ARG A 265 5.55 1.27 19.98
N THR A 266 5.60 1.74 21.22
CA THR A 266 5.31 0.92 22.40
C THR A 266 3.81 0.76 22.61
N SER A 267 3.40 -0.25 23.37
CA SER A 267 1.99 -0.65 23.53
C SER A 267 1.63 -0.99 24.98
N ALA A 268 2.19 -0.25 25.93
CA ALA A 268 2.03 -0.51 27.37
C ALA A 268 0.65 -0.11 27.95
N ALA A 269 -0.14 0.67 27.21
CA ALA A 269 -1.46 1.16 27.65
C ALA A 269 -2.38 1.41 26.45
N VAL A 270 -2.77 0.35 25.75
CA VAL A 270 -3.63 0.41 24.56
C VAL A 270 -5.09 0.17 24.95
N SER A 271 -6.01 1.03 24.51
CA SER A 271 -7.44 0.75 24.56
C SER A 271 -7.85 -0.13 23.39
N VAL A 272 -8.13 -1.42 23.65
CA VAL A 272 -8.61 -2.36 22.64
C VAL A 272 -10.14 -2.41 22.67
N ASP A 273 -10.79 -2.16 21.53
CA ASP A 273 -12.25 -2.14 21.38
C ASP A 273 -12.98 -1.22 22.37
N GLY A 274 -12.34 -0.09 22.74
CA GLY A 274 -12.87 0.86 23.72
C GLY A 274 -12.82 0.37 25.17
N GLY A 275 -12.13 -0.75 25.43
CA GLY A 275 -11.86 -1.26 26.77
C GLY A 275 -10.88 -0.40 27.57
N ALA A 276 -10.70 -0.76 28.84
CA ALA A 276 -9.70 -0.13 29.69
C ALA A 276 -8.28 -0.35 29.10
N PRO A 277 -7.37 0.65 29.17
CA PRO A 277 -6.02 0.50 28.66
C PRO A 277 -5.28 -0.70 29.28
N GLU A 278 -4.64 -1.50 28.42
CA GLU A 278 -3.90 -2.70 28.80
C GLU A 278 -2.52 -2.74 28.11
N ASP A 279 -1.57 -3.45 28.72
CA ASP A 279 -0.27 -3.75 28.13
C ASP A 279 -0.40 -4.95 27.19
N ILE A 280 -0.16 -4.72 25.91
CA ILE A 280 -0.24 -5.73 24.84
C ILE A 280 1.05 -5.78 24.05
N VAL A 281 1.23 -6.83 23.27
CA VAL A 281 2.25 -6.91 22.22
C VAL A 281 1.54 -6.90 20.87
N ILE A 282 2.08 -6.16 19.92
CA ILE A 282 1.53 -6.06 18.57
C ILE A 282 2.46 -6.78 17.61
N VAL A 283 1.90 -7.65 16.76
CA VAL A 283 2.62 -8.31 15.67
C VAL A 283 2.02 -8.00 14.32
N SER A 284 2.86 -8.02 13.30
CA SER A 284 2.43 -7.98 11.92
C SER A 284 3.52 -8.50 10.99
N TYR A 285 3.39 -8.17 9.72
CA TYR A 285 4.37 -8.37 8.68
C TYR A 285 4.61 -7.04 7.94
N LEU A 286 5.85 -6.79 7.55
CA LEU A 286 6.26 -5.58 6.83
C LEU A 286 7.21 -5.93 5.69
N THR A 287 7.35 -5.04 4.71
CA THR A 287 8.49 -5.12 3.79
C THR A 287 9.78 -4.95 4.57
N LEU A 288 10.90 -5.52 4.10
CA LEU A 288 12.21 -5.26 4.74
C LEU A 288 12.52 -3.77 4.83
N SER A 289 12.15 -2.97 3.82
CA SER A 289 12.36 -1.51 3.83
C SER A 289 11.52 -0.80 4.89
N ASP A 290 10.27 -1.23 5.12
CA ASP A 290 9.41 -0.63 6.15
C ASP A 290 9.82 -1.10 7.56
N ALA A 291 10.39 -2.30 7.69
CA ALA A 291 10.84 -2.85 8.96
C ALA A 291 12.18 -2.26 9.44
N ALA A 292 13.02 -1.79 8.52
CA ALA A 292 14.34 -1.21 8.80
C ALA A 292 14.32 0.32 9.02
N ALA A 293 13.18 0.97 8.77
CA ALA A 293 12.98 2.42 8.90
C ALA A 293 12.58 2.80 10.33
#